data_AF-A0A524PGA1-F1
#
_entry.id   AF-A0A524PGA1-F1
#
_cell.length_a   1.000
_cell.length_b   1.000
_cell.length_c   1.000
_cell.angle_alpha   90.00
_cell.angle_beta   90.00
_cell.angle_gamma   90.00
#
_symmetry.space_group_name_H-M   'P 1'
#
loop_
_entity.id
_entity.type
_entity.pdbx_description
1 polymer ?
#
loop_
_entity_poly.entity_id
_entity_poly.type
_entity_poly.pdbx_seq_one_letter_code
_entity_poly.pdbx_strand_id
1 'polypeptide(L)'
;MLCPKCQSGNPEKAKFCLNCGTSLEVSVNPNCPTCGTELPPDAKYCLSCGMKIKQGDETSHKSRLQWLQRAAPRGLQEKVQQASVHTEGERKPVTILFADIVGSTTIAEKLDPEEWREVVSGVHQRVGEAIYRYEGTVAQLLGDGVLAFFGAPITHEDDTIRAVMAGLDLQTSIGEYSRSLAGYVDDLQLRVGINTGEVVIGDVGTDMHVEYLAIGDAVNIAARLQSAAEPGSILISSSSARMIGDDFTLKDMGEISLKGKTGPIQVFEVQEARGIPSLRRGIAAQAVPYIGRTQEVEKLQSCLRALCAGQGGIVAILGEAGIGKSRLLEEVRAHISSDDENLDAASMPFSSIHWLEGRALSYG
;
A
#
# COMPACT_ATOMS: atom_id res chain seq x y z
N MET A 1 27.02 45.83 2.59
CA MET A 1 27.50 44.66 1.80
C MET A 1 26.71 44.50 0.51
N LEU A 2 27.34 44.09 -0.60
CA LEU A 2 26.64 43.83 -1.86
C LEU A 2 26.11 42.38 -1.89
N CYS A 3 24.89 42.18 -2.39
CA CYS A 3 24.36 40.84 -2.57
C CYS A 3 25.12 40.08 -3.67
N PRO A 4 25.59 38.84 -3.44
CA PRO A 4 26.32 38.08 -4.47
C PRO A 4 25.46 37.72 -5.69
N LYS A 5 24.12 37.69 -5.53
CA LYS A 5 23.18 37.30 -6.60
C LYS A 5 22.70 38.49 -7.43
N CYS A 6 22.25 39.57 -6.78
CA CYS A 6 21.64 40.72 -7.48
C CYS A 6 22.43 42.03 -7.34
N GLN A 7 23.60 41.99 -6.68
CA GLN A 7 24.49 43.13 -6.47
C GLN A 7 23.87 44.35 -5.78
N SER A 8 22.68 44.22 -5.21
CA SER A 8 22.03 45.30 -4.48
C SER A 8 22.75 45.58 -3.16
N GLY A 9 22.83 46.85 -2.76
CA GLY A 9 23.42 47.25 -1.48
C GLY A 9 22.52 46.87 -0.31
N ASN A 10 23.10 46.22 0.72
CA ASN A 10 22.41 45.81 1.93
C ASN A 10 23.13 46.32 3.19
N PRO A 11 22.41 46.61 4.28
CA PRO A 11 22.99 46.95 5.59
C PRO A 11 23.91 45.85 6.12
N GLU A 12 24.91 46.19 6.94
CA GLU A 12 25.90 45.22 7.46
C GLU A 12 25.31 44.13 8.37
N LYS A 13 24.14 44.36 8.97
CA LYS A 13 23.44 43.38 9.82
C LYS A 13 22.38 42.57 9.07
N ALA A 14 22.24 42.74 7.76
CA ALA A 14 21.20 42.07 6.99
C ALA A 14 21.53 40.58 6.81
N LYS A 15 20.69 39.70 7.37
CA LYS A 15 20.81 38.23 7.20
C LYS A 15 20.36 37.75 5.82
N PHE A 16 19.49 38.52 5.17
CA PHE A 16 18.98 38.26 3.82
C PHE A 16 19.03 39.55 2.99
N CYS A 17 19.14 39.40 1.67
CA CYS A 17 19.10 40.53 0.77
C CYS A 17 17.69 41.14 0.73
N LEU A 18 17.61 42.44 0.98
CA LEU A 18 16.36 43.21 0.97
C LEU A 18 15.68 43.24 -0.41
N ASN A 19 16.41 42.99 -1.49
CA ASN A 19 15.87 43.03 -2.86
C ASN A 19 15.41 41.65 -3.38
N CYS A 20 16.20 40.60 -3.17
CA CYS A 20 15.94 39.29 -3.77
C CYS A 20 15.80 38.12 -2.77
N GLY A 21 15.86 38.40 -1.47
CA GLY A 21 15.71 37.40 -0.40
C GLY A 21 16.87 36.41 -0.25
N THR A 22 17.96 36.57 -1.02
CA THR A 22 19.14 35.68 -0.93
C THR A 22 19.81 35.83 0.43
N SER A 23 20.09 34.72 1.12
CA SER A 23 20.83 34.75 2.40
C SER A 23 22.19 35.44 2.21
N LEU A 24 22.48 36.40 3.08
CA LEU A 24 23.72 37.17 3.12
C LEU A 24 24.60 36.75 4.29
N GLU A 25 24.15 35.83 5.14
CA GLU A 25 25.02 35.12 6.07
C GLU A 25 26.03 34.32 5.24
N VAL A 26 27.20 34.91 5.01
CA VAL A 26 28.40 34.17 4.62
C VAL A 26 28.53 33.06 5.62
N SER A 27 28.40 31.82 5.17
CA SER A 27 28.61 30.60 5.94
C SER A 27 29.98 30.65 6.59
N VAL A 28 30.03 31.16 7.82
CA VAL A 28 31.24 31.17 8.65
C VAL A 28 31.46 29.72 9.08
N ASN A 29 32.45 29.10 8.43
CA ASN A 29 33.09 27.81 8.70
C ASN A 29 32.27 26.53 8.45
N PRO A 30 32.37 25.90 7.26
CA PRO A 30 32.00 24.50 7.10
C PRO A 30 33.20 23.67 7.54
N ASN A 31 33.61 23.76 8.81
CA ASN A 31 34.56 22.79 9.33
C ASN A 31 33.84 21.44 9.38
N CYS A 32 34.54 20.37 8.95
CA CYS A 32 33.98 19.03 9.01
C CYS A 32 33.55 18.73 10.45
N PRO A 33 32.29 18.31 10.71
CA PRO A 33 31.79 18.08 12.07
C PRO A 33 32.49 16.91 12.77
N THR A 34 33.19 16.06 12.01
CA THR A 34 33.90 14.89 12.53
C THR A 34 35.37 15.18 12.84
N CYS A 35 36.07 15.91 11.97
CA CYS A 35 37.53 16.08 12.09
C CYS A 35 37.98 17.55 12.12
N GLY A 36 37.07 18.51 12.01
CA GLY A 36 37.37 19.93 12.11
C GLY A 36 38.10 20.54 10.91
N THR A 37 38.41 19.76 9.85
CA THR A 37 39.07 20.28 8.64
C THR A 37 38.17 21.30 7.94
N GLU A 38 38.74 22.46 7.58
CA GLU A 38 38.05 23.46 6.74
C GLU A 38 37.70 22.87 5.37
N LEU A 39 36.45 23.08 4.96
CA LEU A 39 35.95 22.57 3.69
C LEU A 39 35.73 23.71 2.70
N PRO A 40 35.99 23.49 1.40
CA PRO A 40 35.53 24.42 0.38
C PRO A 40 33.98 24.49 0.39
N PRO A 41 33.38 25.63 -0.02
CA PRO A 41 31.94 25.89 0.09
C PRO A 41 31.05 24.85 -0.63
N ASP A 42 31.59 24.15 -1.64
CA ASP A 42 30.88 23.14 -2.43
C ASP A 42 31.25 21.69 -2.06
N ALA A 43 31.93 21.46 -0.93
CA ALA A 43 32.39 20.13 -0.54
C ALA A 43 31.22 19.19 -0.21
N LYS A 44 31.02 18.14 -1.02
CA LYS A 44 30.07 17.03 -0.73
C LYS A 44 30.63 16.02 0.27
N TYR A 45 31.96 15.91 0.36
CA TYR A 45 32.68 15.02 1.25
C TYR A 45 33.87 15.76 1.87
N CYS A 46 34.25 15.37 3.08
CA CYS A 46 35.45 15.85 3.72
C CYS A 46 36.68 15.28 3.03
N LEU A 47 37.55 16.18 2.56
CA LEU A 47 38.83 15.86 1.92
C LEU A 47 39.86 15.18 2.85
N SER A 48 39.62 15.17 4.16
CA SER A 48 40.52 14.56 5.15
C SER A 48 40.00 13.22 5.68
N CYS A 49 38.75 13.16 6.17
CA CYS A 49 38.19 11.95 6.78
C CYS A 49 37.15 11.22 5.93
N GLY A 50 36.78 11.74 4.75
CA GLY A 50 35.79 11.11 3.85
C GLY A 50 34.32 11.27 4.27
N MET A 51 34.03 11.98 5.38
CA MET A 51 32.66 12.16 5.86
C MET A 51 31.80 12.98 4.88
N LYS A 52 30.59 12.51 4.57
CA LYS A 52 29.63 13.21 3.71
C LYS A 52 29.07 14.45 4.43
N ILE A 53 29.08 15.60 3.76
CA ILE A 53 28.68 16.89 4.33
C ILE A 53 27.29 17.22 3.80
N LYS A 54 26.31 17.34 4.71
CA LYS A 54 24.93 17.68 4.36
C LYS A 54 24.89 19.17 4.00
N GLN A 55 24.83 19.49 2.71
CA GLN A 55 24.50 20.85 2.30
C GLN A 55 23.07 21.18 2.77
N GLY A 56 22.93 22.33 3.42
CA GLY A 56 21.65 22.84 3.90
C GLY A 56 20.77 23.24 2.73
N ASP A 57 20.04 22.27 2.18
CA ASP A 57 18.88 22.48 1.32
C ASP A 57 17.65 21.78 1.93
N GLU A 58 17.53 21.86 3.26
CA GLU A 58 16.41 21.28 4.01
C GLU A 58 15.07 22.01 3.80
N THR A 59 15.06 23.13 3.06
CA THR A 59 13.85 23.93 2.82
C THR A 59 13.07 23.59 1.55
N SER A 60 13.53 22.64 0.73
CA SER A 60 12.79 22.16 -0.46
C SER A 60 12.24 20.73 -0.32
N HIS A 61 12.78 19.93 0.61
CA HIS A 61 12.54 18.48 0.63
C HIS A 61 11.52 18.00 1.68
N LYS A 62 11.16 18.83 2.67
CA LYS A 62 10.18 18.50 3.72
C LYS A 62 8.71 18.68 3.30
N SER A 63 8.44 19.12 2.07
CA SER A 63 7.10 19.54 1.63
C SER A 63 6.28 18.45 0.92
N ARG A 64 6.84 17.28 0.65
CA ARG A 64 6.40 16.48 -0.52
C ARG A 64 5.44 15.33 -0.24
N LEU A 65 5.26 14.96 1.03
CA LEU A 65 4.14 14.13 1.53
C LEU A 65 3.20 14.92 2.46
N GLN A 66 3.40 16.23 2.61
CA GLN A 66 2.63 17.02 3.56
C GLN A 66 1.14 17.02 3.24
N TRP A 67 0.76 16.84 1.97
CA TRP A 67 -0.64 16.68 1.59
C TRP A 67 -1.21 15.35 2.09
N LEU A 68 -0.49 14.24 1.98
CA LEU A 68 -0.86 12.95 2.59
C LEU A 68 -0.93 13.04 4.11
N GLN A 69 0.02 13.73 4.73
CA GLN A 69 0.02 13.98 6.17
C GLN A 69 -1.15 14.86 6.63
N ARG A 70 -1.77 15.66 5.75
CA ARG A 70 -2.93 16.52 6.09
C ARG A 70 -4.27 15.86 5.72
N ALA A 71 -4.31 15.06 4.67
CA ALA A 71 -5.52 14.45 4.13
C ALA A 71 -5.82 13.06 4.71
N ALA A 72 -4.81 12.33 5.20
CA ALA A 72 -4.99 10.99 5.75
C ALA A 72 -5.44 11.00 7.23
N PRO A 73 -6.12 9.95 7.74
CA PRO A 73 -6.40 9.78 9.17
C PRO A 73 -5.13 9.69 10.03
N ARG A 74 -5.19 10.12 11.31
CA ARG A 74 -4.02 10.22 12.21
C ARG A 74 -3.17 8.94 12.30
N GLY A 75 -3.80 7.76 12.37
CA GLY A 75 -3.08 6.49 12.45
C GLY A 75 -2.23 6.18 11.21
N LEU A 76 -2.66 6.61 10.03
CA LEU A 76 -1.89 6.47 8.79
C LEU A 76 -0.79 7.54 8.71
N GLN A 77 -1.05 8.77 9.19
CA GLN A 77 -0.05 9.83 9.21
C GLN A 77 1.22 9.44 9.98
N GLU A 78 1.08 8.81 11.15
CA GLU A 78 2.21 8.34 11.96
C GLU A 78 3.03 7.27 11.23
N LYS A 79 2.35 6.31 10.59
CA LYS A 79 3.02 5.26 9.80
C LYS A 79 3.72 5.83 8.57
N VAL A 80 3.13 6.82 7.90
CA VAL A 80 3.75 7.52 6.77
C VAL A 80 4.97 8.32 7.23
N GLN A 81 4.95 8.91 8.43
CA GLN A 81 6.11 9.62 9.01
C GLN A 81 7.26 8.67 9.37
N GLN A 82 6.94 7.45 9.81
CA GLN A 82 7.93 6.43 10.17
C GLN A 82 8.50 5.70 8.94
N ALA A 83 7.71 5.57 7.88
CA ALA A 83 8.19 5.07 6.60
C ALA A 83 9.25 6.04 6.06
N SER A 84 10.47 5.53 5.85
CA SER A 84 11.54 6.30 5.20
C SER A 84 11.19 6.47 3.72
N VAL A 85 10.40 7.49 3.39
CA VAL A 85 10.05 7.75 2.00
C VAL A 85 11.27 8.30 1.28
N HIS A 86 11.91 7.43 0.51
CA HIS A 86 12.98 7.82 -0.38
C HIS A 86 12.38 8.62 -1.54
N THR A 87 12.76 9.89 -1.64
CA THR A 87 12.35 10.80 -2.73
C THR A 87 13.03 10.45 -4.05
N GLU A 88 14.13 9.68 -3.99
CA GLU A 88 14.76 9.06 -5.16
C GLU A 88 13.89 7.84 -5.53
N GLY A 89 13.27 7.86 -6.72
CA GLY A 89 12.27 6.88 -7.13
C GLY A 89 12.63 5.43 -6.78
N GLU A 90 11.75 4.76 -6.05
CA GLU A 90 11.93 3.39 -5.56
C GLU A 90 11.26 2.41 -6.51
N ARG A 91 12.00 1.40 -6.99
CA ARG A 91 11.42 0.29 -7.75
C ARG A 91 10.92 -0.79 -6.79
N LYS A 92 9.61 -0.99 -6.74
CA LYS A 92 8.97 -1.96 -5.84
C LYS A 92 7.64 -2.47 -6.39
N PRO A 93 7.16 -3.64 -5.95
CA PRO A 93 5.80 -4.05 -6.21
C PRO A 93 4.81 -3.11 -5.49
N VAL A 94 3.81 -2.62 -6.22
CA VAL A 94 2.71 -1.80 -5.68
C VAL A 94 1.42 -2.36 -6.25
N THR A 95 0.36 -2.37 -5.44
CA THR A 95 -0.99 -2.63 -5.91
C THR A 95 -1.67 -1.31 -6.22
N ILE A 96 -2.08 -1.16 -7.47
CA ILE A 96 -2.75 0.03 -7.99
C ILE A 96 -4.25 -0.23 -8.05
N LEU A 97 -5.04 0.70 -7.53
CA LEU A 97 -6.49 0.73 -7.63
C LEU A 97 -6.91 1.99 -8.41
N PHE A 98 -7.69 1.78 -9.47
CA PHE A 98 -8.44 2.84 -10.14
C PHE A 98 -9.93 2.63 -9.88
N ALA A 99 -10.62 3.71 -9.55
CA ALA A 99 -12.08 3.75 -9.45
C ALA A 99 -12.62 4.94 -10.24
N ASP A 100 -13.79 4.80 -10.88
CA ASP A 100 -14.38 5.86 -11.69
C ASP A 100 -15.90 5.75 -11.75
N ILE A 101 -16.59 6.89 -11.91
CA ILE A 101 -18.05 6.96 -11.94
C ILE A 101 -18.57 6.50 -13.31
N VAL A 102 -19.52 5.56 -13.30
CA VAL A 102 -20.16 5.09 -14.52
C VAL A 102 -20.99 6.22 -15.14
N GLY A 103 -20.72 6.52 -16.41
CA GLY A 103 -21.53 7.49 -17.17
C GLY A 103 -21.44 8.92 -16.66
N SER A 104 -20.36 9.26 -15.94
CA SER A 104 -20.13 10.57 -15.31
C SER A 104 -20.36 11.76 -16.25
N THR A 105 -19.89 11.69 -17.48
CA THR A 105 -20.09 12.73 -18.50
C THR A 105 -21.58 12.96 -18.78
N THR A 106 -22.36 11.88 -18.94
CA THR A 106 -23.82 11.97 -19.15
C THR A 106 -24.56 12.48 -17.91
N ILE A 107 -24.07 12.17 -16.71
CA ILE A 107 -24.64 12.69 -15.46
C ILE A 107 -24.32 14.19 -15.32
N ALA A 108 -23.07 14.58 -15.56
CA ALA A 108 -22.60 15.96 -15.48
C ALA A 108 -23.28 16.89 -16.51
N GLU A 109 -23.69 16.37 -17.67
CA GLU A 109 -24.46 17.14 -18.67
C GLU A 109 -25.90 17.45 -18.22
N LYS A 110 -26.47 16.64 -17.31
CA LYS A 110 -27.87 16.77 -16.86
C LYS A 110 -28.01 17.58 -15.58
N LEU A 111 -26.94 17.69 -14.80
CA LEU A 111 -26.92 18.39 -13.52
C LEU A 111 -26.32 19.79 -13.67
N ASP A 112 -26.70 20.68 -12.75
CA ASP A 112 -25.95 21.92 -12.59
C ASP A 112 -24.50 21.61 -12.12
N PRO A 113 -23.48 22.37 -12.56
CA PRO A 113 -22.10 22.15 -12.11
C PRO A 113 -21.90 22.16 -10.60
N GLU A 114 -22.70 22.94 -9.85
CA GLU A 114 -22.63 22.94 -8.38
C GLU A 114 -23.16 21.63 -7.78
N GLU A 115 -24.26 21.11 -8.32
CA GLU A 115 -24.85 19.83 -7.91
C GLU A 115 -23.94 18.66 -8.26
N TRP A 116 -23.37 18.65 -9.48
CA TRP A 116 -22.42 17.61 -9.89
C TRP A 116 -21.19 17.60 -8.98
N ARG A 117 -20.67 18.77 -8.62
CA ARG A 117 -19.54 18.89 -7.69
C ARG A 117 -19.87 18.29 -6.32
N GLU A 118 -21.08 18.47 -5.81
CA GLU A 118 -21.50 17.87 -4.54
C GLU A 118 -21.55 16.34 -4.62
N VAL A 119 -22.09 15.79 -5.71
CA VAL A 119 -22.11 14.34 -5.95
C VAL A 119 -20.69 13.77 -6.00
N VAL A 120 -19.81 14.37 -6.81
CA VAL A 120 -18.42 13.94 -6.94
C VAL A 120 -17.67 14.05 -5.60
N SER A 121 -17.90 15.13 -4.83
CA SER A 121 -17.31 15.28 -3.50
C SER A 121 -17.76 14.16 -2.55
N GLY A 122 -19.04 13.78 -2.59
CA GLY A 122 -19.58 12.68 -1.79
C GLY A 122 -19.03 11.31 -2.19
N VAL A 123 -18.74 11.10 -3.48
CA VAL A 123 -18.01 9.92 -3.98
C VAL A 123 -16.57 9.93 -3.48
N HIS A 124 -15.83 11.01 -3.66
CA HIS A 124 -14.43 11.13 -3.24
C HIS A 124 -14.25 10.90 -1.74
N GLN A 125 -15.17 11.39 -0.92
CA GLN A 125 -15.13 11.16 0.52
C GLN A 125 -15.19 9.65 0.85
N ARG A 126 -16.15 8.94 0.26
CA ARG A 126 -16.34 7.48 0.48
C ARG A 126 -15.19 6.65 -0.07
N VAL A 127 -14.68 7.03 -1.24
CA VAL A 127 -13.48 6.43 -1.82
C VAL A 127 -12.28 6.59 -0.87
N GLY A 128 -12.07 7.80 -0.36
CA GLY A 128 -11.02 8.07 0.62
C GLY A 128 -11.17 7.24 1.89
N GLU A 129 -12.36 7.22 2.50
CA GLU A 129 -12.65 6.45 3.72
C GLU A 129 -12.37 4.96 3.53
N ALA A 130 -12.83 4.35 2.43
CA ALA A 130 -12.57 2.95 2.12
C ALA A 130 -11.07 2.68 1.92
N ILE A 131 -10.39 3.48 1.10
CA ILE A 131 -8.95 3.29 0.83
C ILE A 131 -8.13 3.40 2.12
N TYR A 132 -8.38 4.44 2.92
CA TYR A 132 -7.62 4.68 4.15
C TYR A 132 -7.90 3.64 5.24
N ARG A 133 -9.12 3.10 5.33
CA ARG A 133 -9.46 2.00 6.26
C ARG A 133 -8.55 0.79 6.07
N TYR A 134 -8.20 0.48 4.82
CA TYR A 134 -7.30 -0.62 4.46
C TYR A 134 -5.83 -0.18 4.31
N GLU A 135 -5.50 1.01 4.80
CA GLU A 135 -4.17 1.63 4.78
C GLU A 135 -3.59 1.85 3.38
N GLY A 136 -4.46 1.95 2.38
CA GLY A 136 -4.12 2.46 1.08
C GLY A 136 -3.93 3.97 1.12
N THR A 137 -3.35 4.48 0.04
CA THR A 137 -3.07 5.91 -0.14
C THR A 137 -3.70 6.39 -1.43
N VAL A 138 -4.63 7.34 -1.36
CA VAL A 138 -5.10 8.05 -2.55
C VAL A 138 -3.91 8.83 -3.09
N ALA A 139 -3.53 8.61 -4.34
CA ALA A 139 -2.40 9.27 -5.00
C ALA A 139 -2.86 10.49 -5.81
N GLN A 140 -3.96 10.36 -6.54
CA GLN A 140 -4.49 11.42 -7.40
C GLN A 140 -6.00 11.32 -7.54
N LEU A 141 -6.66 12.48 -7.58
CA LEU A 141 -8.05 12.61 -8.02
C LEU A 141 -8.04 13.04 -9.49
N LEU A 142 -8.75 12.30 -10.33
CA LEU A 142 -8.76 12.43 -11.79
C LEU A 142 -10.13 12.90 -12.27
N GLY A 143 -10.62 14.01 -11.73
CA GLY A 143 -11.98 14.49 -11.98
C GLY A 143 -13.00 13.69 -11.16
N ASP A 144 -13.64 12.72 -11.80
CA ASP A 144 -14.58 11.74 -11.25
C ASP A 144 -13.92 10.39 -10.90
N GLY A 145 -12.69 10.19 -11.37
CA GLY A 145 -11.87 9.03 -11.08
C GLY A 145 -10.93 9.22 -9.89
N VAL A 146 -10.49 8.12 -9.31
CA VAL A 146 -9.50 8.08 -8.23
C VAL A 146 -8.41 7.06 -8.56
N LEU A 147 -7.15 7.47 -8.37
CA LEU A 147 -5.98 6.61 -8.39
C LEU A 147 -5.45 6.45 -6.96
N ALA A 148 -5.28 5.20 -6.54
CA ALA A 148 -4.75 4.85 -5.22
C ALA A 148 -3.71 3.75 -5.26
N PHE A 149 -2.83 3.75 -4.27
CA PHE A 149 -1.76 2.80 -4.09
C PHE A 149 -1.89 2.06 -2.76
N PHE A 150 -1.66 0.75 -2.81
CA PHE A 150 -1.43 -0.10 -1.65
C PHE A 150 -0.02 -0.66 -1.77
N GLY A 151 0.70 -0.65 -0.67
CA GLY A 151 2.12 -0.96 -0.64
C GLY A 151 3.02 0.24 -0.84
N ALA A 152 2.46 1.45 -0.96
CA ALA A 152 3.22 2.69 -0.96
C ALA A 152 2.41 3.84 -0.34
N PRO A 153 3.02 4.69 0.50
CA PRO A 153 4.42 4.64 0.94
C PRO A 153 4.70 3.51 1.95
N ILE A 154 3.66 2.95 2.58
CA ILE A 154 3.77 1.86 3.56
C ILE A 154 3.55 0.53 2.84
N THR A 155 4.49 -0.41 3.01
CA THR A 155 4.43 -1.75 2.42
C THR A 155 3.91 -2.77 3.42
N HIS A 156 3.01 -3.64 2.98
CA HIS A 156 2.54 -4.81 3.70
C HIS A 156 2.65 -6.07 2.83
N GLU A 157 2.66 -7.25 3.47
CA GLU A 157 2.64 -8.51 2.71
C GLU A 157 1.28 -8.76 2.02
N ASP A 158 0.22 -8.09 2.48
CA ASP A 158 -1.17 -8.31 2.09
C ASP A 158 -1.80 -7.12 1.36
N ASP A 159 -0.99 -6.24 0.76
CA ASP A 159 -1.46 -5.05 0.05
C ASP A 159 -2.45 -5.36 -1.08
N THR A 160 -2.29 -6.48 -1.78
CA THR A 160 -3.27 -6.89 -2.81
C THR A 160 -4.62 -7.25 -2.19
N ILE A 161 -4.63 -7.96 -1.07
CA ILE A 161 -5.86 -8.32 -0.33
C ILE A 161 -6.53 -7.05 0.17
N ARG A 162 -5.76 -6.13 0.77
CA ARG A 162 -6.24 -4.82 1.25
C ARG A 162 -6.89 -3.99 0.14
N ALA A 163 -6.27 -3.94 -1.04
CA ALA A 163 -6.83 -3.23 -2.18
C ALA A 163 -8.17 -3.83 -2.64
N VAL A 164 -8.27 -5.16 -2.69
CA VAL A 164 -9.52 -5.85 -3.06
C VAL A 164 -10.62 -5.63 -2.02
N MET A 165 -10.27 -5.71 -0.73
CA MET A 165 -11.20 -5.39 0.37
C MET A 165 -11.69 -3.94 0.30
N ALA A 166 -10.79 -2.99 0.01
CA ALA A 166 -11.16 -1.59 -0.20
C ALA A 166 -12.11 -1.42 -1.40
N GLY A 167 -11.89 -2.16 -2.48
CA GLY A 167 -12.80 -2.19 -3.63
C GLY A 167 -14.20 -2.69 -3.28
N LEU A 168 -14.32 -3.77 -2.51
CA LEU A 168 -15.61 -4.33 -2.07
C LEU A 168 -16.36 -3.38 -1.11
N ASP A 169 -15.64 -2.81 -0.16
CA ASP A 169 -16.18 -1.81 0.77
C ASP A 169 -16.65 -0.56 0.01
N LEU A 170 -15.89 -0.15 -1.01
CA LEU A 170 -16.25 0.95 -1.88
C LEU A 170 -17.55 0.69 -2.66
N GLN A 171 -17.72 -0.49 -3.26
CA GLN A 171 -18.97 -0.82 -3.97
C GLN A 171 -20.17 -0.79 -3.01
N THR A 172 -20.00 -1.27 -1.79
CA THR A 172 -21.04 -1.25 -0.75
C THR A 172 -21.42 0.19 -0.36
N SER A 173 -20.40 1.01 -0.04
CA SER A 173 -20.55 2.41 0.37
C SER A 173 -21.18 3.29 -0.71
N ILE A 174 -20.83 3.07 -1.98
CA ILE A 174 -21.44 3.79 -3.10
C ILE A 174 -22.88 3.35 -3.35
N GLY A 175 -23.19 2.05 -3.20
CA GLY A 175 -24.59 1.59 -3.27
C GLY A 175 -25.47 2.20 -2.18
N GLU A 176 -24.93 2.47 -0.99
CA GLU A 176 -25.61 3.27 0.06
C GLU A 176 -25.77 4.74 -0.34
N TYR A 177 -24.71 5.34 -0.90
CA TYR A 177 -24.77 6.73 -1.32
C TYR A 177 -25.75 6.97 -2.46
N SER A 178 -25.75 6.09 -3.47
CA SER A 178 -26.68 6.15 -4.58
C SER A 178 -28.13 6.14 -4.10
N ARG A 179 -28.46 5.31 -3.10
CA ARG A 179 -29.80 5.30 -2.50
C ARG A 179 -30.16 6.62 -1.81
N SER A 180 -29.19 7.31 -1.21
CA SER A 180 -29.41 8.64 -0.62
C SER A 180 -29.60 9.75 -1.66
N LEU A 181 -29.14 9.53 -2.89
CA LEU A 181 -29.28 10.45 -4.02
C LEU A 181 -30.50 10.15 -4.89
N ALA A 182 -31.33 9.17 -4.51
CA ALA A 182 -32.49 8.76 -5.30
C ALA A 182 -33.41 9.94 -5.61
N GLY A 183 -33.79 10.11 -6.88
CA GLY A 183 -34.57 11.25 -7.37
C GLY A 183 -33.74 12.47 -7.81
N TYR A 184 -32.43 12.47 -7.56
CA TYR A 184 -31.46 13.42 -8.12
C TYR A 184 -30.50 12.73 -9.09
N VAL A 185 -29.88 11.62 -8.66
CA VAL A 185 -29.03 10.77 -9.50
C VAL A 185 -29.44 9.32 -9.27
N ASP A 186 -29.99 8.70 -10.31
CA ASP A 186 -30.41 7.32 -10.26
C ASP A 186 -29.24 6.38 -10.61
N ASP A 187 -29.09 5.31 -9.83
CA ASP A 187 -28.14 4.22 -10.06
C ASP A 187 -26.67 4.67 -10.22
N LEU A 188 -26.18 5.48 -9.28
CA LEU A 188 -24.78 5.87 -9.21
C LEU A 188 -23.91 4.65 -8.89
N GLN A 189 -23.04 4.27 -9.82
CA GLN A 189 -22.18 3.10 -9.71
C GLN A 189 -20.74 3.46 -10.03
N LEU A 190 -19.80 2.68 -9.47
CA LEU A 190 -18.38 2.77 -9.81
C LEU A 190 -17.91 1.55 -10.58
N ARG A 191 -16.92 1.77 -11.44
CA ARG A 191 -16.07 0.72 -12.01
C ARG A 191 -14.74 0.73 -11.28
N VAL A 192 -14.25 -0.45 -10.89
CA VAL A 192 -12.98 -0.57 -10.18
C VAL A 192 -12.05 -1.52 -10.92
N GLY A 193 -10.79 -1.11 -11.08
CA GLY A 193 -9.72 -1.91 -11.67
C GLY A 193 -8.53 -1.97 -10.75
N ILE A 194 -8.08 -3.17 -10.43
CA ILE A 194 -6.97 -3.40 -9.50
C ILE A 194 -5.89 -4.25 -10.18
N ASN A 195 -4.64 -3.82 -10.09
CA ASN A 195 -3.51 -4.59 -10.58
C ASN A 195 -2.28 -4.41 -9.69
N THR A 196 -1.56 -5.50 -9.46
CA THR A 196 -0.29 -5.52 -8.74
C THR A 196 0.83 -5.80 -9.72
N GLY A 197 1.88 -4.98 -9.66
CA GLY A 197 3.08 -5.17 -10.44
C GLY A 197 4.21 -4.26 -10.00
N GLU A 198 5.37 -4.44 -10.61
CA GLU A 198 6.52 -3.59 -10.35
C GLU A 198 6.32 -2.20 -10.99
N VAL A 199 6.55 -1.19 -10.17
CA VAL A 199 6.55 0.22 -10.58
C VAL A 199 7.76 0.91 -10.01
N VAL A 200 8.16 2.01 -10.63
CA VAL A 200 9.04 3.00 -10.01
C VAL A 200 8.14 4.06 -9.41
N ILE A 201 8.13 4.19 -8.09
CA ILE A 201 7.31 5.15 -7.37
C ILE A 201 8.17 6.25 -6.77
N GLY A 202 7.73 7.49 -6.89
CA GLY A 202 8.43 8.62 -6.32
C GLY A 202 7.79 9.94 -6.71
N ASP A 203 8.45 11.01 -6.29
CA ASP A 203 8.10 12.36 -6.66
C ASP A 203 8.50 12.60 -8.12
N VAL A 204 7.51 12.72 -9.00
CA VAL A 204 7.72 12.96 -10.43
C VAL A 204 7.15 14.32 -10.77
N GLY A 205 7.98 15.17 -11.38
CA GLY A 205 7.56 16.53 -11.74
C GLY A 205 8.71 17.49 -12.00
N THR A 206 8.37 18.76 -12.16
CA THR A 206 9.34 19.85 -12.29
C THR A 206 9.43 20.62 -10.96
N ASP A 207 10.37 21.57 -10.85
CA ASP A 207 10.51 22.41 -9.66
C ASP A 207 9.22 23.16 -9.26
N MET A 208 8.25 23.32 -10.17
CA MET A 208 6.97 24.00 -9.92
C MET A 208 5.79 23.08 -9.61
N HIS A 209 5.82 21.81 -10.06
CA HIS A 209 4.73 20.85 -9.88
C HIS A 209 5.30 19.45 -9.70
N VAL A 210 5.03 18.84 -8.55
CA VAL A 210 5.50 17.50 -8.17
C VAL A 210 4.30 16.67 -7.75
N GLU A 211 4.13 15.52 -8.38
CA GLU A 211 3.09 14.54 -8.05
C GLU A 211 3.73 13.24 -7.55
N TYR A 212 3.09 12.59 -6.59
CA TYR A 212 3.52 11.26 -6.14
C TYR A 212 2.98 10.22 -7.12
N LEU A 213 3.83 9.81 -8.06
CA LEU A 213 3.42 8.99 -9.20
C LEU A 213 4.13 7.64 -9.20
N ALA A 214 3.39 6.63 -9.61
CA ALA A 214 3.94 5.35 -10.01
C ALA A 214 4.12 5.36 -11.54
N ILE A 215 5.34 5.09 -11.99
CA ILE A 215 5.65 4.87 -13.41
C ILE A 215 5.85 3.38 -13.60
N GLY A 216 5.01 2.79 -14.44
CA GLY A 216 5.12 1.39 -14.79
C GLY A 216 3.93 0.92 -15.59
N ASP A 217 4.15 -0.17 -16.30
CA ASP A 217 3.12 -0.82 -17.08
C ASP A 217 1.94 -1.31 -16.22
N ALA A 218 2.21 -1.64 -14.94
CA ALA A 218 1.19 -2.06 -13.99
C ALA A 218 0.09 -1.01 -13.76
N VAL A 219 0.43 0.28 -13.81
CA VAL A 219 -0.53 1.39 -13.65
C VAL A 219 -1.49 1.44 -14.84
N ASN A 220 -0.96 1.31 -16.05
CA ASN A 220 -1.76 1.29 -17.27
C ASN A 220 -2.69 0.07 -17.34
N ILE A 221 -2.24 -1.09 -16.83
CA ILE A 221 -3.10 -2.28 -16.73
C ILE A 221 -4.27 -2.01 -15.78
N ALA A 222 -4.02 -1.45 -14.59
CA ALA A 222 -5.08 -1.15 -13.61
C ALA A 222 -6.15 -0.21 -14.20
N ALA A 223 -5.73 0.88 -14.86
CA ALA A 223 -6.65 1.82 -15.51
C ALA A 223 -7.49 1.14 -16.59
N ARG A 224 -6.89 0.24 -17.39
CA ARG A 224 -7.61 -0.48 -18.45
C ARG A 224 -8.56 -1.54 -17.91
N LEU A 225 -8.21 -2.20 -16.81
CA LEU A 225 -9.12 -3.10 -16.10
C LEU A 225 -10.33 -2.33 -15.59
N GLN A 226 -10.14 -1.14 -15.01
CA GLN A 226 -11.23 -0.27 -14.58
C GLN A 226 -12.14 0.08 -15.77
N SER A 227 -11.55 0.50 -16.89
CA SER A 227 -12.33 0.88 -18.06
C SER A 227 -13.13 -0.28 -18.67
N ALA A 228 -12.61 -1.50 -18.56
CA ALA A 228 -13.26 -2.73 -19.04
C ALA A 228 -14.25 -3.33 -18.03
N ALA A 229 -14.29 -2.82 -16.79
CA ALA A 229 -15.19 -3.32 -15.77
C ALA A 229 -16.64 -2.99 -16.11
N GLU A 230 -17.54 -3.93 -15.83
CA GLU A 230 -18.97 -3.66 -15.85
C GLU A 230 -19.34 -2.71 -14.71
N PRO A 231 -20.41 -1.90 -14.86
CA PRO A 231 -20.91 -1.05 -13.78
C PRO A 231 -21.11 -1.82 -12.46
N GLY A 232 -20.57 -1.30 -11.35
CA GLY A 232 -20.66 -1.94 -10.04
C GLY A 232 -19.72 -3.14 -9.82
N SER A 233 -18.81 -3.43 -10.76
CA SER A 233 -17.88 -4.56 -10.66
C SER A 233 -16.44 -4.16 -10.38
N ILE A 234 -15.64 -5.14 -9.97
CA ILE A 234 -14.21 -5.00 -9.67
C ILE A 234 -13.45 -6.01 -10.53
N LEU A 235 -12.56 -5.53 -11.40
CA LEU A 235 -11.70 -6.39 -12.20
C LEU A 235 -10.26 -6.41 -11.69
N ILE A 236 -9.68 -7.61 -11.65
CA ILE A 236 -8.27 -7.86 -11.32
C ILE A 236 -7.57 -8.61 -12.44
N SER A 237 -6.27 -8.38 -12.57
CA SER A 237 -5.41 -9.18 -13.44
C SER A 237 -5.13 -10.57 -12.86
N SER A 238 -4.65 -11.48 -13.70
CA SER A 238 -4.16 -12.78 -13.25
C SER A 238 -3.00 -12.72 -12.25
N SER A 239 -2.16 -11.67 -12.28
CA SER A 239 -1.08 -11.52 -11.29
C SER A 239 -1.65 -11.20 -9.91
N SER A 240 -2.61 -10.28 -9.83
CA SER A 240 -3.31 -9.95 -8.59
C SER A 240 -4.14 -11.13 -8.06
N ALA A 241 -4.83 -11.86 -8.94
CA ALA A 241 -5.59 -13.05 -8.56
C ALA A 241 -4.72 -14.12 -7.87
N ARG A 242 -3.48 -14.32 -8.35
CA ARG A 242 -2.53 -15.25 -7.70
C ARG A 242 -2.06 -14.77 -6.33
N MET A 243 -2.00 -13.46 -6.10
CA MET A 243 -1.53 -12.88 -4.84
C MET A 243 -2.59 -12.91 -3.73
N ILE A 244 -3.87 -12.83 -4.10
CA ILE A 244 -4.97 -12.95 -3.13
C ILE A 244 -5.37 -14.41 -2.85
N GLY A 245 -4.94 -15.36 -3.67
CA GLY A 245 -5.17 -16.79 -3.45
C GLY A 245 -6.65 -17.15 -3.36
N ASP A 246 -7.01 -17.95 -2.35
CA ASP A 246 -8.38 -18.44 -2.14
C ASP A 246 -9.23 -17.53 -1.24
N ASP A 247 -8.76 -16.33 -0.90
CA ASP A 247 -9.43 -15.42 0.04
C ASP A 247 -10.71 -14.80 -0.54
N PHE A 248 -10.92 -14.89 -1.86
CA PHE A 248 -12.06 -14.31 -2.56
C PHE A 248 -12.69 -15.28 -3.54
N THR A 249 -13.99 -15.14 -3.76
CA THR A 249 -14.68 -15.78 -4.88
C THR A 249 -14.46 -14.95 -6.13
N LEU A 250 -13.84 -15.57 -7.13
CA LEU A 250 -13.49 -14.94 -8.41
C LEU A 250 -14.28 -15.58 -9.54
N LYS A 251 -14.79 -14.75 -10.44
CA LYS A 251 -15.37 -15.18 -11.71
C LYS A 251 -14.37 -14.94 -12.83
N ASP A 252 -14.06 -15.99 -13.58
CA ASP A 252 -13.18 -15.92 -14.76
C ASP A 252 -13.88 -15.14 -15.89
N MET A 253 -13.26 -14.07 -16.35
CA MET A 253 -13.75 -13.21 -17.43
C MET A 253 -13.07 -13.50 -18.77
N GLY A 254 -12.17 -14.49 -18.80
CA GLY A 254 -11.36 -14.86 -19.94
C GLY A 254 -10.21 -13.88 -20.22
N GLU A 255 -9.62 -14.05 -21.39
CA GLU A 255 -8.55 -13.18 -21.88
C GLU A 255 -9.12 -11.93 -22.55
N ILE A 256 -8.77 -10.75 -22.02
CA ILE A 256 -9.19 -9.47 -22.56
C ILE A 256 -8.01 -8.80 -23.26
N SER A 257 -8.23 -8.38 -24.50
CA SER A 257 -7.26 -7.57 -25.24
C SER A 257 -7.31 -6.12 -24.79
N LEU A 258 -6.34 -5.71 -23.98
CA LEU A 258 -6.21 -4.33 -23.53
C LEU A 258 -5.48 -3.50 -24.61
N LYS A 259 -6.06 -2.37 -25.03
CA LYS A 259 -5.53 -1.51 -26.09
C LYS A 259 -4.04 -1.19 -25.89
N GLY A 260 -3.18 -1.52 -26.84
CA GLY A 260 -1.73 -1.24 -26.75
C GLY A 260 -0.93 -2.25 -25.93
N LYS A 261 -1.49 -3.43 -25.63
CA LYS A 261 -0.74 -4.62 -25.21
C LYS A 261 -0.45 -5.52 -26.40
N THR A 262 0.69 -6.20 -26.33
CA THR A 262 1.14 -7.20 -27.30
C THR A 262 0.41 -8.54 -27.19
N GLY A 263 -0.26 -8.81 -26.07
CA GLY A 263 -1.04 -10.03 -25.86
C GLY A 263 -2.23 -9.78 -24.94
N PRO A 264 -3.27 -10.63 -25.02
CA PRO A 264 -4.41 -10.51 -24.14
C PRO A 264 -4.01 -10.89 -22.71
N ILE A 265 -4.74 -10.36 -21.73
CA ILE A 265 -4.46 -10.61 -20.31
C ILE A 265 -5.67 -11.34 -19.75
N GLN A 266 -5.43 -12.41 -19.01
CA GLN A 266 -6.45 -13.11 -18.26
C GLN A 266 -6.97 -12.21 -17.12
N VAL A 267 -8.29 -12.02 -17.07
CA VAL A 267 -8.97 -11.13 -16.13
C VAL A 267 -9.96 -11.90 -15.27
N PHE A 268 -10.13 -11.45 -14.04
CA PHE A 268 -11.10 -11.99 -13.10
C PHE A 268 -11.95 -10.87 -12.51
N GLU A 269 -13.23 -11.14 -12.30
CA GLU A 269 -14.15 -10.31 -11.55
C GLU A 269 -14.18 -10.78 -10.09
N VAL A 270 -13.99 -9.85 -9.15
CA VAL A 270 -14.10 -10.14 -7.71
C VAL A 270 -15.56 -10.07 -7.29
N GLN A 271 -16.09 -11.14 -6.71
CA GLN A 271 -17.50 -11.21 -6.28
C GLN A 271 -17.67 -10.93 -4.79
N GLU A 272 -16.97 -11.67 -3.92
CA GLU A 272 -17.10 -11.56 -2.47
C GLU A 272 -15.84 -12.05 -1.75
N ALA A 273 -15.63 -11.58 -0.53
CA ALA A 273 -14.63 -12.11 0.38
C ALA A 273 -15.11 -13.45 0.97
N ARG A 274 -14.26 -14.47 0.99
CA ARG A 274 -14.55 -15.73 1.67
C ARG A 274 -14.29 -15.56 3.17
N GLY A 275 -15.24 -16.00 3.99
CA GLY A 275 -15.24 -15.77 5.45
C GLY A 275 -14.08 -16.40 6.25
N ILE A 276 -13.20 -17.16 5.61
CA ILE A 276 -11.98 -17.69 6.23
C ILE A 276 -10.82 -17.44 5.25
N PRO A 277 -10.01 -16.39 5.48
CA PRO A 277 -8.79 -16.19 4.71
C PRO A 277 -7.91 -17.42 4.89
N SER A 278 -7.53 -18.06 3.79
CA SER A 278 -6.61 -19.18 3.85
C SER A 278 -5.22 -18.62 4.16
N LEU A 279 -4.57 -19.08 5.23
CA LEU A 279 -3.20 -18.64 5.59
C LEU A 279 -2.11 -19.04 4.56
N ARG A 280 -2.50 -19.52 3.38
CA ARG A 280 -1.62 -19.92 2.28
C ARG A 280 -0.99 -18.68 1.64
N ARG A 281 -0.08 -18.04 2.37
CA ARG A 281 0.79 -16.99 1.84
C ARG A 281 1.84 -17.63 0.93
N GLY A 282 1.77 -17.33 -0.37
CA GLY A 282 2.77 -17.73 -1.37
C GLY A 282 2.29 -18.80 -2.35
N ILE A 283 3.14 -19.09 -3.35
CA ILE A 283 2.94 -20.15 -4.35
C ILE A 283 2.60 -21.45 -3.60
N ALA A 284 1.50 -22.10 -3.97
CA ALA A 284 1.00 -23.33 -3.38
C ALA A 284 2.14 -24.23 -2.85
N ALA A 285 2.31 -24.24 -1.53
CA ALA A 285 3.47 -24.77 -0.82
C ALA A 285 3.51 -26.31 -0.75
N GLN A 286 3.00 -27.00 -1.78
CA GLN A 286 2.84 -28.45 -1.75
C GLN A 286 4.08 -29.26 -2.17
N ALA A 287 5.23 -28.64 -2.46
CA ALA A 287 6.35 -29.40 -3.06
C ALA A 287 7.77 -29.11 -2.55
N VAL A 288 7.97 -28.30 -1.50
CA VAL A 288 9.33 -28.08 -0.95
C VAL A 288 9.46 -28.74 0.42
N PRO A 289 10.46 -29.63 0.63
CA PRO A 289 10.68 -30.28 1.93
C PRO A 289 11.00 -29.24 3.00
N TYR A 290 10.37 -29.38 4.17
CA TYR A 290 10.66 -28.53 5.32
C TYR A 290 11.98 -28.96 5.96
N ILE A 291 12.98 -28.07 5.95
CA ILE A 291 14.33 -28.37 6.41
C ILE A 291 14.61 -27.63 7.72
N GLY A 292 15.02 -28.37 8.75
CA GLY A 292 15.39 -27.84 10.06
C GLY A 292 14.20 -27.56 10.98
N ARG A 293 14.44 -26.79 12.05
CA ARG A 293 13.44 -26.43 13.08
C ARG A 293 12.79 -27.59 13.83
N THR A 294 13.50 -28.70 13.94
CA THR A 294 13.03 -29.89 14.67
C THR A 294 12.65 -29.56 16.11
N GLN A 295 13.42 -28.69 16.78
CA GLN A 295 13.13 -28.30 18.17
C GLN A 295 11.83 -27.49 18.30
N GLU A 296 11.55 -26.59 17.35
CA GLU A 296 10.33 -25.78 17.34
C GLU A 296 9.09 -26.64 17.03
N VAL A 297 9.23 -27.58 16.08
CA VAL A 297 8.19 -28.57 15.77
C VAL A 297 7.89 -29.44 16.99
N GLU A 298 8.91 -30.01 17.63
CA GLU A 298 8.77 -30.84 18.84
C GLU A 298 8.10 -30.06 19.98
N LYS A 299 8.46 -28.78 20.19
CA LYS A 299 7.81 -27.92 21.19
C LYS A 299 6.33 -27.73 20.89
N LEU A 300 5.95 -27.41 19.66
CA LEU A 300 4.55 -27.24 19.28
C LEU A 300 3.77 -28.56 19.43
N GLN A 301 4.35 -29.69 19.02
CA GLN A 301 3.76 -31.01 19.24
C GLN A 301 3.59 -31.34 20.72
N SER A 302 4.53 -30.95 21.59
CA SER A 302 4.40 -31.13 23.04
C SER A 302 3.23 -30.31 23.63
N CYS A 303 3.02 -29.09 23.14
CA CYS A 303 1.87 -28.26 23.54
C CYS A 303 0.54 -28.89 23.09
N LEU A 304 0.50 -29.47 21.89
CA LEU A 304 -0.68 -30.16 21.39
C LEU A 304 -0.98 -31.44 22.18
N ARG A 305 0.04 -32.19 22.58
CA ARG A 305 -0.12 -33.33 23.51
C ARG A 305 -0.69 -32.90 24.85
N ALA A 306 -0.20 -31.79 25.41
CA ALA A 306 -0.75 -31.23 26.64
C ALA A 306 -2.23 -30.82 26.47
N LEU A 307 -2.59 -30.24 25.33
CA LEU A 307 -3.98 -29.91 25.00
C LEU A 307 -4.87 -31.17 24.96
N CYS A 308 -4.43 -32.25 24.31
CA CYS A 308 -5.14 -33.53 24.29
C CYS A 308 -5.28 -34.17 25.68
N ALA A 309 -4.35 -33.87 26.60
CA ALA A 309 -4.41 -34.26 28.01
C ALA A 309 -5.26 -33.32 28.88
N GLY A 310 -5.95 -32.34 28.27
CA GLY A 310 -6.84 -31.39 28.96
C GLY A 310 -6.14 -30.14 29.52
N GLN A 311 -4.86 -29.93 29.21
CA GLN A 311 -4.10 -28.74 29.62
C GLN A 311 -3.99 -27.75 28.47
N GLY A 312 -4.80 -26.68 28.52
CA GLY A 312 -4.71 -25.57 27.57
C GLY A 312 -3.46 -24.71 27.77
N GLY A 313 -3.10 -23.94 26.74
CA GLY A 313 -1.96 -23.04 26.79
C GLY A 313 -1.96 -22.02 25.66
N ILE A 314 -1.03 -21.06 25.75
CA ILE A 314 -0.82 -20.03 24.72
C ILE A 314 0.61 -20.20 24.20
N VAL A 315 0.76 -20.27 22.88
CA VAL A 315 2.06 -20.28 22.21
C VAL A 315 2.18 -19.05 21.34
N ALA A 316 3.27 -18.29 21.54
CA ALA A 316 3.61 -17.15 20.70
C ALA A 316 4.79 -17.51 19.79
N ILE A 317 4.57 -17.43 18.47
CA ILE A 317 5.63 -17.65 17.46
C ILE A 317 6.11 -16.28 16.97
N LEU A 318 7.32 -15.91 17.40
CA LEU A 318 7.96 -14.64 17.07
C LEU A 318 9.05 -14.85 16.04
N GLY A 319 9.18 -13.91 15.11
CA GLY A 319 10.23 -13.93 14.10
C GLY A 319 9.98 -12.93 12.98
N GLU A 320 11.00 -12.67 12.18
CA GLU A 320 10.94 -11.73 11.05
C GLU A 320 9.90 -12.13 10.00
N ALA A 321 9.49 -11.15 9.18
CA ALA A 321 8.63 -11.38 8.02
C ALA A 321 9.30 -12.39 7.07
N GLY A 322 8.51 -13.25 6.40
CA GLY A 322 9.04 -14.27 5.49
C GLY A 322 9.80 -15.46 6.12
N ILE A 323 10.11 -15.47 7.43
CA ILE A 323 10.89 -16.56 8.07
C ILE A 323 10.16 -17.92 8.15
N GLY A 324 8.98 -18.07 7.54
CA GLY A 324 8.23 -19.34 7.51
C GLY A 324 7.45 -19.68 8.77
N LYS A 325 6.96 -18.68 9.53
CA LYS A 325 6.10 -18.90 10.71
C LYS A 325 4.80 -19.63 10.36
N SER A 326 4.12 -19.22 9.29
CA SER A 326 2.92 -19.92 8.80
C SER A 326 3.24 -21.34 8.33
N ARG A 327 4.38 -21.52 7.65
CA ARG A 327 4.82 -22.86 7.22
C ARG A 327 5.10 -23.80 8.38
N LEU A 328 5.66 -23.30 9.49
CA LEU A 328 5.87 -24.10 10.71
C LEU A 328 4.54 -24.67 11.24
N LEU A 329 3.47 -23.87 11.23
CA LEU A 329 2.14 -24.31 11.67
C LEU A 329 1.53 -25.34 10.71
N GLU A 330 1.68 -25.14 9.39
CA GLU A 330 1.26 -26.13 8.39
C GLU A 330 1.99 -27.47 8.58
N GLU A 331 3.29 -27.42 8.83
CA GLU A 331 4.12 -28.62 9.01
C GLU A 331 3.68 -29.42 10.25
N VAL A 332 3.43 -28.74 11.36
CA VAL A 332 2.92 -29.36 12.59
C VAL A 332 1.55 -29.99 12.36
N ARG A 333 0.65 -29.32 11.64
CA ARG A 333 -0.67 -29.88 11.27
C ARG A 333 -0.55 -31.13 10.39
N ALA A 334 0.39 -31.13 9.45
CA ALA A 334 0.64 -32.29 8.59
C ALA A 334 1.16 -33.49 9.40
N HIS A 335 2.11 -33.26 10.33
CA HIS A 335 2.69 -34.31 11.17
C HIS A 335 1.71 -34.91 12.19
N ILE A 336 0.72 -34.14 12.65
CA ILE A 336 -0.32 -34.65 13.54
C ILE A 336 -1.15 -35.76 12.88
N SER A 337 -1.31 -35.71 11.55
CA SER A 337 -2.08 -36.73 10.82
C SER A 337 -1.40 -38.10 10.80
N SER A 338 -0.09 -38.17 11.06
CA SER A 338 0.69 -39.41 11.09
C SER A 338 0.95 -39.98 12.50
N ASP A 339 0.81 -39.17 13.55
CA ASP A 339 1.17 -39.55 14.94
C ASP A 339 0.00 -40.10 15.78
N ASP A 340 -1.21 -40.22 15.22
CA ASP A 340 -2.42 -40.72 15.93
C ASP A 340 -2.28 -42.21 16.38
N GLU A 341 -1.28 -42.95 15.89
CA GLU A 341 -1.04 -44.37 16.23
C GLU A 341 -0.39 -44.61 17.60
N ASN A 342 0.10 -43.56 18.31
CA ASN A 342 0.89 -43.69 19.54
C ASN A 342 0.28 -43.00 20.79
N LEU A 343 -1.00 -42.65 20.78
CA LEU A 343 -1.66 -42.01 21.92
C LEU A 343 -2.17 -43.02 22.96
N ASP A 344 -1.97 -42.70 24.24
CA ASP A 344 -2.52 -43.47 25.37
C ASP A 344 -4.06 -43.41 25.37
N ALA A 345 -4.72 -44.53 25.71
CA ALA A 345 -6.18 -44.70 25.68
C ALA A 345 -7.00 -43.72 26.55
N ALA A 346 -6.34 -42.94 27.42
CA ALA A 346 -6.95 -41.91 28.27
C ALA A 346 -6.88 -40.49 27.70
N SER A 347 -6.16 -40.28 26.59
CA SER A 347 -5.98 -38.97 25.95
C SER A 347 -6.90 -38.82 24.73
N MET A 348 -7.36 -37.60 24.44
CA MET A 348 -8.14 -37.35 23.23
C MET A 348 -7.26 -37.53 21.98
N PRO A 349 -7.75 -38.23 20.94
CA PRO A 349 -6.99 -38.41 19.70
C PRO A 349 -6.76 -37.05 19.02
N PHE A 350 -5.64 -36.86 18.36
CA PHE A 350 -5.37 -35.58 17.71
C PHE A 350 -6.34 -35.26 16.57
N SER A 351 -6.92 -36.29 15.95
CA SER A 351 -8.02 -36.19 14.98
C SER A 351 -9.28 -35.49 15.53
N SER A 352 -9.42 -35.37 16.86
CA SER A 352 -10.51 -34.60 17.50
C SER A 352 -10.21 -33.11 17.69
N ILE A 353 -9.00 -32.64 17.36
CA ILE A 353 -8.64 -31.23 17.49
C ILE A 353 -9.37 -30.41 16.42
N HIS A 354 -10.26 -29.53 16.87
CA HIS A 354 -10.84 -28.50 16.03
C HIS A 354 -9.91 -27.28 15.95
N TRP A 355 -9.38 -27.04 14.75
CA TRP A 355 -8.59 -25.86 14.47
C TRP A 355 -9.50 -24.66 14.23
N LEU A 356 -9.48 -23.71 15.16
CA LEU A 356 -10.08 -22.40 14.97
C LEU A 356 -8.98 -21.43 14.59
N GLU A 357 -9.13 -20.80 13.43
CA GLU A 357 -8.13 -19.89 12.88
C GLU A 357 -8.75 -18.52 12.70
N GLY A 358 -8.09 -17.52 13.26
CA GLY A 358 -8.44 -16.12 13.11
C GLY A 358 -7.21 -15.32 12.72
N ARG A 359 -7.41 -14.25 11.96
CA ARG A 359 -6.37 -13.30 11.61
C ARG A 359 -6.59 -12.01 12.40
N ALA A 360 -5.58 -11.60 13.17
CA ALA A 360 -5.50 -10.23 13.62
C ALA A 360 -5.15 -9.36 12.42
N LEU A 361 -6.15 -8.72 11.83
CA LEU A 361 -5.93 -7.74 10.77
C LEU A 361 -5.23 -6.52 11.40
N SER A 362 -4.19 -6.02 10.75
CA SER A 362 -3.52 -4.77 11.15
C SER A 362 -4.29 -3.52 10.71
N TYR A 363 -5.50 -3.72 10.18
CA TYR A 363 -6.41 -2.75 9.61
C TYR A 363 -7.84 -3.13 9.99
N GLY A 364 -8.74 -2.14 10.04
CA GLY A 364 -10.10 -2.31 10.55
C GLY A 364 -10.54 -1.11 11.37
#